data_AF-A0A353PDP2-F1
#
_entry.id   AF-A0A353PDP2-F1
#
_cell.length_a   1.000
_cell.length_b   1.000
_cell.length_c   1.000
_cell.angle_alpha   90.00
_cell.angle_beta   90.00
_cell.angle_gamma   90.00
#
_symmetry.space_group_name_H-M   'P 1'
#
loop_
_entity.id
_entity.type
_entity.pdbx_description
1 polymer ?
#
loop_
_entity_poly.entity_id
_entity_poly.type
_entity_poly.pdbx_seq_one_letter_code
_entity_poly.pdbx_strand_id
1 'polypeptide(L)'
;IHRTLPPGVVARTVYDRTELVDKAIATVRKNLVEGAALVIAILFLFLGNLRAALITALVIPLSMLFTFSGMVSNRVSANLMSLG
;
A
#
# COMPACT_ATOMS: atom_id res chain seq x y z
N ILE A 1 20.13 -23.04 -0.82
CA ILE A 1 21.59 -22.79 -0.67
C ILE A 1 21.94 -22.78 0.83
N HIS A 2 21.67 -23.87 1.56
CA HIS A 2 21.83 -23.96 3.03
C HIS A 2 22.51 -25.28 3.42
N ARG A 3 23.66 -25.60 2.81
CA ARG A 3 24.32 -26.90 3.02
C ARG A 3 25.77 -26.79 3.51
N THR A 4 26.19 -25.63 3.98
CA THR A 4 27.62 -25.35 4.29
C THR A 4 27.87 -24.66 5.63
N LEU A 5 26.90 -24.59 6.55
CA LEU A 5 27.11 -23.95 7.85
C LEU A 5 27.41 -25.01 8.94
N PRO A 6 28.57 -24.93 9.63
CA PRO A 6 28.93 -25.87 10.70
C PRO A 6 28.02 -25.74 11.94
N PRO A 7 27.93 -26.78 12.77
CA PRO A 7 27.04 -26.82 13.93
C PRO A 7 27.44 -25.72 14.93
N GLY A 8 26.52 -24.78 15.18
CA GLY A 8 26.71 -23.67 16.11
C GLY A 8 26.73 -22.27 15.47
N VAL A 9 26.73 -22.16 14.14
CA VAL A 9 26.67 -20.86 13.44
C VAL A 9 25.25 -20.57 12.97
N VAL A 10 24.58 -19.65 13.68
CA VAL A 10 23.27 -19.13 13.28
C VAL A 10 23.49 -17.99 12.29
N ALA A 11 23.03 -18.15 11.05
CA ALA A 11 22.97 -17.06 10.08
C ALA A 11 21.88 -16.06 10.54
N ARG A 12 22.23 -15.15 11.45
CA ARG A 12 21.41 -13.99 11.77
C ARG A 12 21.54 -13.05 10.58
N THR A 13 20.45 -12.77 9.89
CA THR A 13 20.42 -11.83 8.75
C THR A 13 20.70 -10.42 9.27
N VAL A 14 21.98 -10.02 9.30
CA VAL A 14 22.47 -8.74 9.85
C VAL A 14 22.21 -7.57 8.87
N TYR A 15 21.00 -7.47 8.32
CA TYR A 15 20.57 -6.33 7.51
C TYR A 15 19.04 -6.24 7.52
N ASP A 16 18.47 -5.74 8.63
CA ASP A 16 17.03 -5.49 8.81
C ASP A 16 16.53 -4.31 7.96
N ARG A 17 16.82 -4.33 6.65
CA ARG A 17 16.19 -3.41 5.69
C ARG A 17 14.70 -3.70 5.56
N THR A 18 14.29 -4.94 5.88
CA THR A 18 12.89 -5.36 5.98
C THR A 18 12.17 -4.62 7.09
N GLU A 19 12.78 -4.37 8.26
CA GLU A 19 12.08 -3.70 9.37
C GLU A 19 11.75 -2.22 9.05
N LEU A 20 12.67 -1.52 8.39
CA LEU A 20 12.45 -0.13 7.94
C LEU A 20 11.41 -0.06 6.82
N VAL A 21 11.44 -1.02 5.88
CA VAL A 21 10.44 -1.13 4.81
C VAL A 21 9.07 -1.50 5.38
N ASP A 22 8.99 -2.44 6.31
CA ASP A 22 7.74 -2.86 6.96
C ASP A 22 7.12 -1.71 7.76
N LYS A 23 7.93 -0.92 8.47
CA LYS A 23 7.47 0.30 9.16
C LYS A 23 6.99 1.36 8.16
N ALA A 24 7.67 1.54 7.05
CA ALA A 24 7.24 2.46 5.98
C ALA A 24 5.91 2.00 5.36
N ILE A 25 5.77 0.70 5.05
CA ILE A 25 4.52 0.10 4.55
C ILE A 25 3.38 0.29 5.54
N ALA A 26 3.63 0.06 6.84
CA ALA A 26 2.62 0.25 7.88
C ALA A 26 2.16 1.71 7.96
N THR A 27 3.09 2.66 7.85
CA THR A 27 2.80 4.10 7.85
C THR A 27 2.01 4.51 6.61
N VAL A 28 2.46 4.11 5.41
CA VAL A 28 1.76 4.41 4.16
C VAL A 28 0.36 3.80 4.16
N ARG A 29 0.20 2.54 4.61
CA ARG A 29 -1.12 1.91 4.75
C ARG A 29 -2.03 2.70 5.66
N LYS A 30 -1.53 3.14 6.82
CA LYS A 30 -2.31 3.94 7.76
C LYS A 30 -2.73 5.28 7.15
N ASN A 31 -1.80 5.97 6.50
CA ASN A 31 -2.07 7.23 5.80
C ASN A 31 -3.12 7.05 4.68
N LEU A 32 -3.03 5.96 3.91
CA LEU A 32 -4.00 5.67 2.85
C LEU A 32 -5.41 5.47 3.41
N VAL A 33 -5.52 4.73 4.52
CA VAL A 33 -6.81 4.46 5.19
C VAL A 33 -7.38 5.73 5.82
N GLU A 34 -6.56 6.51 6.53
CA GLU A 34 -6.98 7.78 7.13
C GLU A 34 -7.37 8.80 6.06
N GLY A 35 -6.61 8.90 4.97
CA GLY A 35 -6.92 9.73 3.81
C GLY A 35 -8.22 9.33 3.13
N ALA A 36 -8.43 8.04 2.86
CA ALA A 36 -9.68 7.53 2.28
C ALA A 36 -10.89 7.82 3.18
N ALA A 37 -10.75 7.65 4.49
CA ALA A 37 -11.81 7.97 5.45
C ALA A 37 -12.16 9.47 5.45
N LEU A 38 -11.15 10.34 5.41
CA LEU A 38 -11.37 11.80 5.33
C LEU A 38 -12.06 12.20 4.02
N VAL A 39 -11.65 11.61 2.89
CA VAL A 39 -12.31 11.86 1.60
C VAL A 39 -13.79 11.45 1.66
N ILE A 40 -14.10 10.27 2.20
CA ILE A 40 -15.48 9.82 2.36
C ILE A 40 -16.28 10.77 3.27
N ALA A 41 -15.70 11.21 4.39
CA ALA A 41 -16.36 12.14 5.31
C ALA A 41 -16.69 13.47 4.63
N ILE A 42 -15.75 14.04 3.86
CA ILE A 42 -15.96 15.29 3.11
C ILE A 42 -17.00 15.08 1.99
N LEU A 43 -16.94 13.96 1.25
CA LEU A 43 -17.93 13.64 0.21
C LEU A 43 -19.34 13.56 0.80
N PHE A 44 -19.51 12.90 1.95
CA PHE A 44 -20.79 12.85 2.65
C PHE A 44 -21.28 14.23 3.09
N LEU A 45 -20.37 15.05 3.64
CA LEU A 45 -20.69 16.41 4.10
C LEU A 45 -21.14 17.32 2.95
N PHE A 46 -20.48 17.23 1.79
CA PHE A 46 -20.76 18.09 0.63
C PHE A 46 -21.94 17.61 -0.21
N LEU A 47 -22.07 16.30 -0.46
CA LEU A 47 -23.12 15.80 -1.35
C LEU A 47 -24.46 15.59 -0.63
N GLY A 48 -24.45 15.28 0.68
CA GLY A 48 -25.66 14.94 1.44
C GLY A 48 -26.43 13.71 0.92
N ASN A 49 -25.97 13.08 -0.16
CA ASN A 49 -26.62 11.97 -0.85
C ASN A 49 -25.70 10.75 -0.85
N LEU A 50 -26.09 9.73 -0.08
CA LEU A 50 -25.37 8.46 0.09
C LEU A 50 -25.01 7.81 -1.25
N ARG A 51 -25.89 7.89 -2.26
CA ARG A 51 -25.68 7.23 -3.55
C ARG A 51 -24.50 7.82 -4.30
N ALA A 52 -24.41 9.14 -4.35
CA ALA A 52 -23.35 9.81 -5.09
C ALA A 52 -22.00 9.69 -4.37
N ALA A 53 -22.00 9.72 -3.02
CA ALA A 53 -20.83 9.47 -2.20
C ALA A 53 -20.28 8.04 -2.38
N LEU A 54 -21.15 7.02 -2.45
CA LEU A 54 -20.74 5.64 -2.68
C LEU A 54 -20.13 5.45 -4.07
N ILE A 55 -20.71 6.05 -5.11
CA ILE A 55 -20.19 5.97 -6.47
C ILE A 55 -18.79 6.58 -6.53
N THR A 56 -18.60 7.78 -5.98
CA THR A 56 -17.29 8.44 -5.95
C THR A 56 -16.27 7.71 -5.08
N ALA A 57 -16.68 7.16 -3.94
CA ALA A 57 -15.81 6.33 -3.10
C ALA A 57 -15.32 5.08 -3.84
N LEU A 58 -16.14 4.48 -4.72
CA LEU A 58 -15.77 3.31 -5.51
C LEU A 58 -14.79 3.62 -6.65
N VAL A 59 -14.76 4.87 -7.13
CA VAL A 59 -13.82 5.30 -8.17
C VAL A 59 -12.38 5.21 -7.69
N ILE A 60 -12.11 5.45 -6.39
CA ILE A 60 -10.76 5.41 -5.80
C ILE A 60 -10.13 4.01 -5.88
N PRO A 61 -10.75 2.92 -5.38
CA PRO A 61 -10.17 1.58 -5.49
C PRO A 61 -10.17 1.09 -6.95
N LEU A 62 -11.18 1.44 -7.75
CA LEU A 62 -11.20 1.06 -9.17
C LEU A 62 -10.04 1.68 -9.94
N SER A 63 -9.77 2.98 -9.76
CA SER A 63 -8.65 3.64 -10.41
C SER A 63 -7.32 3.03 -9.98
N MET A 64 -7.14 2.73 -8.69
CA MET A 64 -5.97 2.00 -8.19
C MET A 64 -5.81 0.63 -8.87
N LEU A 65 -6.89 -0.15 -8.99
CA LEU A 65 -6.85 -1.46 -9.67
C LEU A 65 -6.44 -1.33 -11.14
N PHE A 66 -6.99 -0.34 -11.86
CA PHE A 66 -6.58 -0.06 -13.24
C PHE A 66 -5.11 0.36 -13.32
N THR A 67 -4.64 1.22 -12.43
CA THR A 67 -3.22 1.62 -12.36
C THR A 67 -2.32 0.42 -12.08
N PHE A 68 -2.64 -0.42 -11.09
CA PHE A 68 -1.88 -1.64 -10.79
C PHE A 68 -1.86 -2.60 -11.98
N SER A 69 -3.02 -2.86 -12.60
CA SER A 69 -3.11 -3.71 -13.78
C SER A 69 -2.24 -3.17 -14.93
N GLY A 70 -2.24 -1.86 -15.15
CA GLY A 70 -1.39 -1.20 -16.14
C GLY A 70 0.10 -1.30 -15.79
N MET A 71 0.49 -1.08 -14.54
CA MET A 71 1.88 -1.20 -14.10
C MET A 71 2.41 -2.62 -14.27
N VAL A 72 1.61 -3.64 -13.94
CA VAL A 72 1.96 -5.06 -14.14
C VAL A 72 2.13 -5.37 -15.63
N SER A 73 1.21 -4.90 -16.49
CA SER A 73 1.32 -5.10 -17.94
C SER A 73 2.56 -4.40 -18.54
N ASN A 74 2.94 -3.24 -18.01
CA ASN A 74 4.09 -2.46 -18.47
C ASN A 74 5.41 -2.81 -17.75
N ARG A 75 5.40 -3.82 -16.86
CA ARG A 75 6.55 -4.21 -16.01
C ARG A 75 7.14 -3.05 -15.19
N VAL A 76 6.34 -2.05 -14.85
CA VAL A 76 6.76 -0.93 -13.99
C VAL A 76 6.58 -1.36 -12.54
N SER A 77 7.62 -1.18 -11.72
CA SER A 77 7.55 -1.52 -10.29
C SER A 77 6.73 -0.48 -9.51
N ALA A 78 5.84 -0.96 -8.66
CA ALA A 78 5.14 -0.12 -7.69
C ALA A 78 6.11 0.23 -6.55
N ASN A 79 6.84 1.34 -6.70
CA ASN A 79 7.75 1.82 -5.67
C ASN A 79 6.96 2.54 -4.57
N LEU A 80 7.10 2.11 -3.32
CA LEU A 80 6.44 2.70 -2.14
C LEU A 80 6.75 4.19 -1.96
N MET A 81 7.89 4.67 -2.48
CA MET A 81 8.27 6.09 -2.45
C MET A 81 7.54 6.95 -3.50
N SER A 82 6.92 6.32 -4.50
CA SER A 82 6.13 6.97 -5.57
C SER A 82 4.63 6.74 -5.42
N LEU A 83 4.23 5.78 -4.57
CA LEU A 83 2.84 5.36 -4.40
C LEU A 83 2.17 5.99 -3.17
N GLY A 84 2.98 6.56 -2.27
CA GLY A 84 2.56 7.30 -1.09
C GLY A 84 2.46 8.79 -1.35
#